data_AF-A0A127ZHX8-F1
#
_entry.id   AF-A0A127ZHX8-F1
#
_cell.length_a   1.000
_cell.length_b   1.000
_cell.length_c   1.000
_cell.angle_alpha   90.00
_cell.angle_beta   90.00
_cell.angle_gamma   90.00
#
_symmetry.space_group_name_H-M   'P 1'
#
loop_
_entity.id
_entity.type
_entity.pdbx_description
1 polymer ?
#
loop_
_entity_poly.entity_id
_entity_poly.type
_entity_poly.pdbx_seq_one_letter_code
_entity_poly.pdbx_strand_id
1 'polypeptide(L)'
;MSEVSRSKPLASLHASAPSFKPLIPTALLPYLAFVLLSSVFLAAFYFTTLPKRSITAKEIVVGVVASLQAGFGVVALFNAVGVYV
;
A
#
# COMPACT_ATOMS: atom_id res chain seq x y z
N MET A 1 -15.15 37.49 20.37
CA MET A 1 -14.98 36.12 20.93
C MET A 1 -13.75 35.54 20.26
N SER A 2 -12.59 35.59 20.93
CA SER A 2 -11.27 35.33 20.34
C SER A 2 -11.06 33.85 19.98
N GLU A 3 -10.39 33.56 18.86
CA GLU A 3 -10.13 32.19 18.38
C GLU A 3 -9.49 31.28 19.43
N VAL A 4 -8.68 31.86 20.31
CA VAL A 4 -8.02 31.19 21.44
C VAL A 4 -9.00 30.53 22.41
N SER A 5 -10.23 31.05 22.55
CA SER A 5 -11.24 30.42 23.42
C SER A 5 -11.88 29.17 22.78
N ARG A 6 -11.89 29.05 21.45
CA ARG A 6 -12.43 27.89 20.72
C ARG A 6 -11.48 26.69 20.66
N SER A 7 -10.16 26.93 20.67
CA SER A 7 -9.15 25.86 20.51
C SER A 7 -8.86 25.08 21.80
N LYS A 8 -9.13 25.67 22.97
CA LYS A 8 -8.95 25.04 24.30
C LYS A 8 -9.62 23.65 24.43
N PRO A 9 -10.90 23.46 24.08
CA PRO A 9 -11.54 22.15 24.16
C PRO A 9 -10.92 21.12 23.19
N LEU A 10 -10.44 21.55 22.01
CA LEU A 10 -9.77 20.65 21.08
C LEU A 10 -8.39 20.22 21.59
N ALA A 11 -7.65 21.14 22.21
CA ALA A 11 -6.35 20.84 22.81
C ALA A 11 -6.47 19.84 23.97
N SER A 12 -7.49 19.99 24.83
CA SER A 12 -7.75 19.04 25.92
C SER A 12 -8.15 17.65 25.40
N LEU A 13 -8.96 17.59 24.33
CA LEU A 13 -9.35 16.32 23.71
C LEU A 13 -8.14 15.63 23.05
N HIS A 14 -7.29 16.39 22.34
CA HIS A 14 -6.07 15.87 21.74
C HIS A 14 -5.10 15.31 22.79
N ALA A 15 -4.94 16.00 23.92
CA ALA A 15 -4.07 15.54 25.01
C ALA A 15 -4.55 14.23 25.66
N SER A 16 -5.87 13.98 25.67
CA SER A 16 -6.46 12.75 26.19
C SER A 16 -6.51 11.59 25.20
N ALA A 17 -6.23 11.84 23.92
CA ALA A 17 -6.34 10.84 22.87
C ALA A 17 -5.14 9.87 22.92
N PRO A 18 -5.34 8.59 22.58
CA PRO A 18 -4.24 7.64 22.46
C PRO A 18 -3.30 8.04 21.32
N SER A 19 -2.00 7.78 21.51
CA SER A 19 -1.01 7.99 20.46
C SER A 19 -1.34 7.16 19.22
N PHE A 20 -1.13 7.75 18.04
CA PHE A 20 -1.31 7.07 16.77
C PHE A 20 -0.42 5.83 16.71
N LYS A 21 -1.04 4.68 16.41
CA LYS A 21 -0.34 3.43 16.15
C LYS A 21 -0.56 3.09 14.68
N PRO A 22 0.50 3.05 13.85
CA PRO A 22 0.34 2.71 12.45
C PRO A 22 -0.14 1.27 12.33
N LEU A 23 -1.08 1.03 11.40
CA LEU A 23 -1.59 -0.31 11.12
C LEU A 23 -0.47 -1.25 10.63
N ILE A 24 0.49 -0.71 9.89
CA ILE A 24 1.66 -1.42 9.38
C ILE A 24 2.92 -0.74 9.93
N PRO A 25 3.73 -1.42 10.78
CA PRO A 25 5.02 -0.93 11.21
C PRO A 25 5.95 -0.61 10.04
N THR A 26 6.64 0.53 10.11
CA THR A 26 7.54 0.99 9.03
C THR A 26 8.67 0.01 8.73
N ALA A 27 9.14 -0.72 9.75
CA ALA A 27 10.15 -1.76 9.59
C ALA A 27 9.71 -2.94 8.70
N LEU A 28 8.40 -3.16 8.51
CA LEU A 28 7.88 -4.24 7.66
C LEU A 28 7.70 -3.83 6.19
N LEU A 29 7.65 -2.53 5.90
CA LEU A 29 7.45 -1.99 4.56
C LEU A 29 8.48 -2.50 3.52
N PRO A 30 9.80 -2.53 3.78
CA PRO A 30 10.76 -3.03 2.79
C PRO A 30 10.55 -4.52 2.47
N TYR A 31 10.17 -5.33 3.46
CA TYR A 31 9.88 -6.75 3.25
C TYR A 31 8.59 -6.96 2.46
N LEU A 32 7.55 -6.18 2.75
CA LEU A 32 6.31 -6.19 1.98
C LEU A 32 6.55 -5.79 0.52
N ALA A 33 7.30 -4.69 0.30
CA ALA A 33 7.66 -4.24 -1.02
C ALA A 33 8.43 -5.32 -1.80
N PHE A 34 9.43 -5.94 -1.17
CA PHE A 34 10.22 -6.99 -1.79
C PHE A 34 9.36 -8.19 -2.22
N VAL A 35 8.51 -8.70 -1.32
CA VAL A 35 7.65 -9.86 -1.61
C VAL A 35 6.61 -9.54 -2.69
N LEU A 36 5.90 -8.42 -2.56
CA LEU A 36 4.87 -8.01 -3.52
C LEU A 36 5.47 -7.76 -4.90
N LEU A 37 6.57 -7.01 -5.01
CA LEU A 37 7.18 -6.69 -6.30
C LEU A 37 7.87 -7.91 -6.95
N SER A 38 8.47 -8.81 -6.16
CA SER A 38 8.98 -10.08 -6.68
C SER A 38 7.85 -10.96 -7.22
N SER A 39 6.73 -11.02 -6.52
CA SER A 39 5.53 -11.72 -6.98
C SER A 39 4.97 -11.11 -8.27
N VAL A 40 4.96 -9.77 -8.39
CA VAL A 40 4.57 -9.07 -9.62
C VAL A 40 5.46 -9.47 -10.79
N PHE A 41 6.78 -9.52 -10.58
CA PHE A 41 7.71 -9.94 -11.63
C PHE A 41 7.39 -11.36 -12.13
N LEU A 42 7.14 -12.30 -11.22
CA LEU A 42 6.74 -13.66 -11.56
C LEU A 42 5.37 -13.74 -12.24
N ALA A 43 4.38 -12.98 -11.74
CA ALA A 43 3.04 -12.94 -12.31
C ALA A 43 3.04 -12.32 -13.70
N ALA A 44 3.83 -11.26 -13.93
CA ALA A 44 4.03 -10.64 -15.23
C ALA A 44 4.73 -11.61 -16.19
N PHE A 45 5.79 -12.29 -15.74
CA PHE A 45 6.44 -13.34 -16.53
C PHE A 45 5.42 -14.42 -16.93
N TYR A 46 4.70 -14.98 -15.96
CA TYR A 46 3.68 -15.99 -16.20
C TYR A 46 2.61 -15.51 -17.20
N PHE A 47 2.08 -14.30 -17.00
CA PHE A 47 1.11 -13.68 -17.91
C PHE A 47 1.64 -13.62 -19.35
N THR A 48 2.90 -13.21 -19.54
CA THR A 48 3.50 -13.14 -20.89
C THR A 48 3.73 -14.50 -21.54
N THR A 49 3.84 -15.57 -20.75
CA THR A 49 4.00 -16.95 -21.25
C THR A 49 2.68 -17.66 -21.58
N LEU A 50 1.52 -17.06 -21.27
CA LEU A 50 0.23 -17.67 -21.56
C LEU A 50 -0.02 -17.77 -23.08
N PRO A 51 -0.58 -18.90 -23.57
CA PRO A 51 -0.86 -19.06 -24.99
C PRO A 51 -1.90 -18.04 -25.50
N LYS A 52 -1.48 -17.18 -26.44
CA LYS A 52 -2.30 -16.08 -26.97
C LYS A 52 -3.38 -16.49 -27.98
N ARG A 53 -4.11 -17.59 -27.71
CA ARG A 53 -5.16 -18.08 -28.62
C ARG A 53 -6.47 -17.30 -28.50
N SER A 54 -6.83 -16.86 -27.30
CA SER A 54 -8.03 -16.04 -27.01
C SER A 54 -7.94 -15.48 -25.59
N ILE A 55 -8.61 -14.34 -25.32
CA ILE A 55 -8.71 -13.78 -23.96
C ILE A 55 -9.34 -14.84 -23.05
N THR A 56 -8.50 -15.44 -22.22
CA THR A 56 -8.91 -16.54 -21.34
C THR A 56 -9.15 -16.00 -19.94
N ALA A 57 -10.09 -16.59 -19.19
CA ALA A 57 -10.33 -16.22 -17.79
C ALA A 57 -9.04 -16.20 -16.94
N LYS A 58 -8.07 -17.06 -17.27
CA LYS A 58 -6.74 -17.08 -16.64
C LYS A 58 -5.95 -15.79 -16.84
N GLU A 59 -5.97 -15.20 -18.03
CA GLU A 59 -5.28 -13.92 -18.29
C GLU A 59 -5.92 -12.81 -17.47
N ILE A 60 -7.25 -12.75 -17.42
CA ILE A 60 -7.97 -11.75 -16.62
C ILE A 60 -7.60 -11.90 -15.13
N VAL A 61 -7.67 -13.11 -14.59
CA VAL A 61 -7.35 -13.36 -13.17
C VAL A 61 -5.91 -13.00 -12.85
N VAL A 62 -4.95 -13.46 -13.66
CA VAL A 62 -3.52 -13.18 -13.44
C VAL A 62 -3.25 -11.68 -13.58
N GLY A 63 -3.83 -11.01 -14.58
CA GLY A 63 -3.67 -9.58 -14.79
C GLY A 63 -4.21 -8.75 -13.63
N VAL A 64 -5.40 -9.09 -13.12
CA VAL A 64 -5.99 -8.41 -11.95
C VAL A 64 -5.14 -8.63 -10.69
N VAL A 65 -4.72 -9.86 -10.43
CA VAL A 65 -3.86 -10.18 -9.28
C VAL A 65 -2.52 -9.45 -9.37
N ALA A 66 -1.88 -9.46 -10.55
CA ALA A 66 -0.63 -8.75 -10.78
C ALA A 66 -0.79 -7.23 -10.62
N SER A 67 -1.91 -6.66 -11.08
CA SER A 67 -2.20 -5.22 -10.95
C SER A 67 -2.35 -4.81 -9.48
N LEU A 68 -3.08 -5.59 -8.68
CA LEU A 68 -3.22 -5.33 -7.24
C LEU A 68 -1.87 -5.41 -6.54
N GLN A 69 -1.10 -6.48 -6.79
CA GLN A 69 0.22 -6.65 -6.18
C GLN A 69 1.18 -5.52 -6.58
N ALA A 70 1.11 -5.04 -7.83
CA ALA A 70 1.93 -3.92 -8.29
C ALA A 70 1.57 -2.63 -7.55
N GLY A 71 0.27 -2.32 -7.41
CA GLY A 71 -0.19 -1.15 -6.65
C GLY A 71 0.29 -1.18 -5.20
N PHE A 72 0.02 -2.26 -4.48
CA PHE A 72 0.44 -2.40 -3.08
C PHE A 72 1.96 -2.42 -2.92
N GLY A 73 2.68 -3.10 -3.82
CA GLY A 73 4.13 -3.19 -3.80
C GLY A 73 4.82 -1.85 -4.01
N VAL A 74 4.31 -1.02 -4.94
CA VAL A 74 4.86 0.33 -5.19
C VAL A 74 4.60 1.26 -4.01
N VAL A 75 3.39 1.25 -3.44
CA VAL A 75 3.08 2.06 -2.24
C VAL A 75 3.98 1.65 -1.06
N ALA A 76 4.16 0.35 -0.83
CA ALA A 76 5.06 -0.15 0.21
C ALA A 76 6.52 0.26 -0.05
N LEU A 77 6.99 0.21 -1.30
CA LEU A 77 8.33 0.61 -1.67
C LEU A 77 8.57 2.09 -1.40
N PHE A 78 7.64 2.96 -1.83
CA PHE A 78 7.76 4.40 -1.67
C PHE A 78 7.78 4.80 -0.18
N ASN A 79 6.95 4.15 0.63
CA ASN A 79 6.95 4.36 2.07
C ASN A 79 8.21 3.76 2.73
N ALA A 80 8.80 2.69 2.18
CA ALA A 80 10.06 2.13 2.69
C ALA A 80 11.29 3.03 2.41
N VAL A 81 11.31 3.75 1.27
CA VAL A 81 12.41 4.67 0.91
C VAL A 81 12.22 6.09 1.48
N GLY A 82 11.15 6.32 2.25
CA GLY A 82 10.94 7.57 2.98
C GLY A 82 10.26 8.69 2.19
N VAL A 83 9.55 8.38 1.09
CA VAL A 83 8.70 9.38 0.40
C VAL A 83 7.46 9.72 1.23
N TYR A 84 6.93 8.75 1.99
CA TYR A 84 5.75 8.87 2.85
C TYR A 84 4.54 9.50 2.12
N VAL A 85 3.79 8.68 1.41
CA VAL A 85 2.52 9.07 0.74
C VAL A 85 1.36 9.03 1.73
#